data_AF-A0A1Y1U7X6-F1
#
_entry.id   AF-A0A1Y1U7X6-F1
#
_cell.length_a   1.000
_cell.length_b   1.000
_cell.length_c   1.000
_cell.angle_alpha   90.00
_cell.angle_beta   90.00
_cell.angle_gamma   90.00
#
_symmetry.space_group_name_H-M   'P 1'
#
loop_
_entity.id
_entity.type
_entity.pdbx_description
1 polymer ?
#
loop_
_entity_poly.entity_id
_entity_poly.type
_entity_poly.pdbx_seq_one_letter_code
_entity_poly.pdbx_strand_id
1 'polypeptide(L)'
;MAQSSSTSDASTTHLPSLLIFTGSHHPLPRKYPHPHKPILLIPPFMHRTLHAALDQTPPATSTTSDGTLIIPHPDNIIKHDLPELAADRTGIDEKPHGQTNDASTTLDTAQPLSTVAEDGFSRSDDIDAEVTVKLHLVGSSTSSSTRLEWITKALTSLAEFKGLKEVDTLLLGFKGVDYRGQKSEAATVLGCGTEGMESGSGGEVVDEQVASEVVDTWRALIKAKGASSKGLPNGSSAPDGHSIPTVDLEQAVKHVKILGTLYMPLSLLETLSEDAAQAPTINSMDTPDCHHLPREYLDFARERGIELWAGGGGEGSDPMPDRELHNVLQEFNSSLIPIIPSLSEREPPLLENLIPLREDGLKYDPNVEPDLRVNWVLGYTLVSKTRNVVKDKGYIVSADWVV
;
A
#
# COMPACT_ATOMS: atom_id res chain seq x y z
N MET A 1 1.53 30.55 -52.19
CA MET A 1 2.31 29.50 -51.49
C MET A 1 2.21 29.79 -50.00
N ALA A 2 1.34 29.07 -49.29
CA ALA A 2 1.21 29.17 -47.84
C ALA A 2 1.85 27.91 -47.25
N GLN A 3 2.91 28.08 -46.47
CA GLN A 3 3.58 26.99 -45.75
C GLN A 3 2.76 26.70 -44.48
N SER A 4 2.17 25.51 -44.40
CA SER A 4 1.56 24.99 -43.19
C SER A 4 2.66 24.53 -42.24
N SER A 5 2.93 25.33 -41.21
CA SER A 5 3.78 24.93 -40.09
C SER A 5 2.99 23.98 -39.18
N SER A 6 3.24 22.67 -39.33
CA SER A 6 2.80 21.66 -38.36
C SER A 6 3.70 21.75 -37.12
N THR A 7 3.21 22.39 -36.07
CA THR A 7 3.78 22.28 -34.73
C THR A 7 3.54 20.86 -34.25
N SER A 8 4.59 20.02 -34.30
CA SER A 8 4.62 18.75 -33.59
C SER A 8 4.69 19.07 -32.09
N ASP A 9 3.57 18.95 -31.39
CA ASP A 9 3.56 18.96 -29.93
C ASP A 9 4.48 17.82 -29.47
N ALA A 10 5.61 18.20 -28.86
CA ALA A 10 6.50 17.26 -28.22
C ALA A 10 5.72 16.61 -27.07
N SER A 11 5.29 15.36 -27.27
CA SER A 11 4.64 14.59 -26.22
C SER A 11 5.63 14.45 -25.06
N THR A 12 5.38 15.13 -23.96
CA THR A 12 6.10 14.90 -22.71
C THR A 12 5.88 13.44 -22.32
N THR A 13 6.91 12.62 -22.47
CA THR A 13 6.89 11.21 -22.10
C THR A 13 6.73 11.12 -20.59
N HIS A 14 5.50 10.87 -20.15
CA HIS A 14 5.19 10.68 -18.74
C HIS A 14 5.80 9.34 -18.29
N LEU A 15 6.55 9.36 -17.19
CA LEU A 15 7.07 8.12 -16.60
C LEU A 15 5.90 7.32 -16.01
N PRO A 16 5.87 5.99 -16.16
CA PRO A 16 4.80 5.18 -15.60
C PRO A 16 4.86 5.21 -14.08
N SER A 17 3.72 5.42 -13.41
CA SER A 17 3.59 5.18 -11.96
C SER A 17 3.92 3.72 -11.64
N LEU A 18 4.30 3.44 -10.39
CA LEU A 18 4.69 2.11 -9.93
C LEU A 18 3.72 1.58 -8.88
N LEU A 19 3.30 0.32 -9.03
CA LEU A 19 2.59 -0.47 -8.03
C LEU A 19 3.35 -1.76 -7.73
N ILE A 20 3.86 -1.88 -6.50
CA ILE A 20 4.59 -3.06 -6.03
C ILE A 20 3.70 -3.85 -5.06
N PHE A 21 3.39 -5.09 -5.42
CA PHE A 21 2.67 -6.03 -4.56
C PHE A 21 3.67 -6.95 -3.87
N THR A 22 3.33 -7.35 -2.64
CA THR A 22 4.04 -8.40 -1.93
C THR A 22 3.03 -9.44 -1.45
N GLY A 23 3.35 -10.71 -1.64
CA GLY A 23 2.54 -11.84 -1.20
C GLY A 23 3.04 -12.46 0.11
N SER A 24 2.30 -13.43 0.63
CA SER A 24 2.64 -14.19 1.83
C SER A 24 3.75 -15.23 1.56
N HIS A 25 4.88 -14.81 1.02
CA HIS A 25 5.95 -15.75 0.69
C HIS A 25 6.47 -16.42 1.96
N HIS A 26 6.45 -17.76 1.95
CA HIS A 26 7.24 -18.56 2.88
C HIS A 26 8.67 -18.04 2.87
N PRO A 27 9.35 -17.99 4.03
CA PRO A 27 10.70 -17.46 4.09
C PRO A 27 11.61 -18.28 3.17
N LEU A 28 11.91 -17.75 1.98
CA LEU A 28 12.99 -18.28 1.15
C LEU A 28 14.28 -18.32 1.98
N PRO A 29 15.13 -19.35 1.81
CA PRO A 29 16.45 -19.36 2.40
C PRO A 29 17.18 -18.07 2.00
N ARG A 30 17.88 -17.44 2.95
CA ARG A 30 18.68 -16.23 2.69
C ARG A 30 19.67 -16.54 1.56
N LYS A 31 19.36 -16.11 0.33
CA LYS A 31 20.27 -16.25 -0.82
C LYS A 31 21.45 -15.29 -0.72
N TYR A 32 21.26 -14.17 -0.03
CA TYR A 32 22.26 -13.13 0.12
C TYR A 32 22.52 -12.85 1.61
N PRO A 33 23.78 -12.68 2.04
CA PRO A 33 24.08 -12.15 3.36
C PRO A 33 23.50 -10.74 3.44
N HIS A 34 22.61 -10.48 4.41
CA HIS A 34 22.18 -9.11 4.67
C HIS A 34 23.40 -8.28 5.07
N PRO A 35 23.62 -7.10 4.46
CA PRO A 35 24.62 -6.18 4.96
C PRO A 35 24.32 -5.91 6.44
N HIS A 36 25.33 -6.02 7.30
CA HIS A 36 25.15 -5.84 8.74
C HIS A 36 24.67 -4.41 9.08
N LYS A 37 24.89 -3.45 8.18
CA LYS A 37 24.38 -2.08 8.20
C LYS A 37 24.27 -1.54 6.75
N PRO A 38 23.27 -0.69 6.44
CA PRO A 38 22.17 -0.32 7.32
C PRO A 38 21.22 -1.51 7.52
N ILE A 39 20.48 -1.53 8.63
CA ILE A 39 19.30 -2.38 8.72
C ILE A 39 18.32 -1.80 7.71
N LEU A 40 18.14 -2.47 6.57
CA LEU A 40 17.10 -2.09 5.62
C LEU A 40 15.77 -2.06 6.39
N LEU A 41 15.14 -0.88 6.47
CA LEU A 41 13.79 -0.73 7.02
C LEU A 41 12.73 -1.40 6.12
N ILE A 42 13.12 -1.74 4.89
CA ILE A 42 12.26 -2.45 3.95
C ILE A 42 11.90 -3.82 4.51
N PRO A 43 10.59 -4.15 4.61
CA PRO A 43 10.15 -5.49 4.90
C PRO A 43 10.87 -6.49 3.98
N PRO A 44 11.55 -7.51 4.51
CA PRO A 44 12.29 -8.49 3.71
C PRO A 44 11.44 -9.16 2.61
N PHE A 45 10.12 -9.12 2.73
CA PHE A 45 9.17 -9.61 1.73
C PHE A 45 9.17 -8.76 0.46
N MET A 46 9.35 -7.44 0.53
CA MET A 46 9.37 -6.59 -0.67
C MET A 46 10.59 -6.87 -1.52
N HIS A 47 11.79 -6.88 -0.92
CA HIS A 47 13.02 -7.20 -1.64
C HIS A 47 12.95 -8.60 -2.29
N ARG A 48 12.44 -9.61 -1.56
CA ARG A 48 12.22 -10.95 -2.13
C ARG A 48 11.24 -10.95 -3.29
N THR A 49 10.17 -10.18 -3.18
CA THR A 49 9.15 -10.11 -4.23
C THR A 49 9.72 -9.49 -5.50
N LEU A 50 10.54 -8.44 -5.36
CA LEU A 50 11.23 -7.83 -6.50
C LEU A 50 12.19 -8.81 -7.18
N HIS A 51 13.02 -9.54 -6.42
CA HIS A 51 13.84 -10.62 -7.01
C HIS A 51 12.99 -11.68 -7.70
N ALA A 52 11.94 -12.17 -7.03
CA ALA A 52 11.07 -13.19 -7.60
C ALA A 52 10.38 -12.71 -8.89
N ALA A 53 10.13 -11.41 -9.04
CA ALA A 53 9.51 -10.83 -10.22
C ALA A 53 10.51 -10.48 -11.32
N LEU A 54 11.56 -9.74 -10.98
CA LEU A 54 12.45 -9.06 -11.91
C LEU A 54 13.64 -9.92 -12.36
N ASP A 55 14.05 -10.93 -11.59
CA ASP A 55 15.11 -11.86 -12.01
C ASP A 55 14.62 -12.88 -13.06
N GLN A 56 13.31 -12.92 -13.34
CA GLN A 56 12.75 -13.81 -14.36
C GLN A 56 13.11 -13.34 -15.78
N THR A 57 13.10 -14.26 -16.74
CA THR A 57 13.29 -13.94 -18.17
C THR A 57 12.11 -14.53 -18.97
N PRO A 58 11.12 -13.72 -19.38
CA PRO A 58 11.00 -12.27 -19.13
C PRO A 58 10.65 -11.92 -17.67
N PRO A 59 10.92 -10.69 -17.21
CA PRO A 59 10.45 -10.21 -15.92
C PRO A 59 8.93 -10.33 -15.77
N ALA A 60 8.48 -10.76 -14.59
CA ALA A 60 7.07 -10.91 -14.28
C ALA A 60 6.45 -9.55 -13.92
N THR A 61 6.19 -8.72 -14.90
CA THR A 61 5.53 -7.41 -14.75
C THR A 61 4.31 -7.29 -15.67
N SER A 62 3.43 -6.33 -15.37
CA SER A 62 2.34 -5.94 -16.27
C SER A 62 2.18 -4.43 -16.27
N THR A 63 1.55 -3.89 -17.31
CA THR A 63 1.23 -2.47 -17.39
C THR A 63 -0.28 -2.30 -17.53
N THR A 64 -0.86 -1.44 -16.72
CA THR A 64 -2.28 -1.07 -16.81
C THR A 64 -2.55 -0.19 -18.03
N SER A 65 -3.83 0.05 -18.34
CA SER A 65 -4.22 0.94 -19.44
C SER A 65 -3.81 2.40 -19.26
N ASP A 66 -3.63 2.86 -18.01
CA ASP A 66 -3.13 4.20 -17.69
C ASP A 66 -1.60 4.30 -17.68
N GLY A 67 -0.90 3.21 -18.00
CA GLY A 67 0.55 3.15 -18.06
C GLY A 67 1.23 2.78 -16.75
N THR A 68 0.52 2.58 -15.64
CA THR A 68 1.11 2.15 -14.36
C THR A 68 1.80 0.78 -14.50
N LEU A 69 3.06 0.69 -14.09
CA LEU A 69 3.81 -0.57 -14.02
C LEU A 69 3.46 -1.32 -12.72
N ILE A 70 3.09 -2.59 -12.85
CA ILE A 70 2.76 -3.49 -11.74
C ILE A 70 3.85 -4.56 -11.59
N ILE A 71 4.32 -4.77 -10.36
CA ILE A 71 5.35 -5.76 -10.01
C ILE A 71 4.94 -6.53 -8.74
N PRO A 72 4.87 -7.87 -8.73
CA PRO A 72 4.88 -8.76 -9.88
C PRO A 72 3.57 -8.68 -10.68
N HIS A 73 3.54 -9.33 -11.84
CA HIS A 73 2.33 -9.57 -12.61
C HIS A 73 1.21 -10.16 -11.71
N PRO A 74 -0.03 -9.64 -11.77
CA PRO A 74 -1.16 -10.03 -10.94
C PRO A 74 -1.40 -11.54 -10.82
N ASP A 75 -1.34 -12.26 -11.94
CA ASP A 75 -1.50 -13.72 -12.00
C ASP A 75 -0.49 -14.52 -11.15
N ASN A 76 0.65 -13.92 -10.79
CA ASN A 76 1.66 -14.56 -9.95
C ASN A 76 1.40 -14.35 -8.46
N ILE A 77 0.54 -13.40 -8.10
CA ILE A 77 0.12 -13.12 -6.71
C ILE A 77 -0.91 -14.18 -6.26
N ILE A 78 -1.73 -14.68 -7.19
CA ILE A 78 -2.90 -15.50 -6.87
C ILE A 78 -2.53 -16.97 -6.56
N LYS A 79 -1.41 -17.47 -7.09
CA LYS A 79 -1.09 -18.92 -7.12
C LYS A 79 -0.58 -19.52 -5.81
N HIS A 80 -0.15 -18.72 -4.84
CA HIS A 80 0.48 -19.23 -3.61
C HIS A 80 -0.38 -19.12 -2.35
N ASP A 81 -1.49 -18.38 -2.36
CA ASP A 81 -2.16 -17.96 -1.13
C ASP A 81 -3.51 -18.66 -0.85
N LEU A 82 -4.10 -19.38 -1.81
CA LEU A 82 -5.37 -20.08 -1.58
C LEU A 82 -5.29 -21.48 -2.18
N PRO A 83 -5.65 -22.54 -1.44
CA PRO A 83 -5.65 -23.89 -1.98
C PRO A 83 -6.48 -23.86 -3.26
N GLU A 84 -5.88 -24.29 -4.37
CA GLU A 84 -6.65 -24.67 -5.55
C GLU A 84 -7.66 -25.69 -5.04
N LEU A 85 -8.92 -25.27 -4.87
CA LEU A 85 -10.02 -26.19 -4.70
C LEU A 85 -9.94 -27.06 -5.93
N ALA A 86 -9.48 -28.30 -5.70
CA ALA A 86 -9.29 -29.31 -6.70
C ALA A 86 -10.45 -29.18 -7.66
N ALA A 87 -10.12 -28.88 -8.92
CA ALA A 87 -11.11 -28.90 -9.96
C ALA A 87 -11.73 -30.28 -9.92
N ASP A 88 -12.89 -30.39 -9.28
CA ASP A 88 -13.76 -31.54 -9.32
C ASP A 88 -14.38 -31.52 -10.73
N ARG A 89 -13.49 -31.71 -11.71
CA ARG A 89 -13.83 -32.13 -13.05
C ARG A 89 -14.22 -33.59 -12.93
N THR A 90 -15.42 -33.77 -12.41
CA THR A 90 -16.46 -34.59 -13.01
C THR A 90 -15.95 -35.42 -14.19
N GLY A 91 -15.75 -36.71 -13.88
CA GLY A 91 -15.85 -37.86 -14.78
C GLY A 91 -15.50 -37.63 -16.24
N ILE A 92 -14.24 -37.87 -16.59
CA ILE A 92 -13.92 -38.40 -17.92
C ILE A 92 -13.88 -39.91 -17.81
N ASP A 93 -14.92 -40.51 -18.36
CA ASP A 93 -15.05 -41.91 -18.73
C ASP A 93 -13.74 -42.42 -19.37
N GLU A 94 -13.20 -43.49 -18.81
CA GLU A 94 -12.09 -44.24 -19.43
C GLU A 94 -12.53 -44.78 -20.79
N LYS A 95 -11.91 -44.29 -21.87
CA LYS A 95 -11.77 -45.07 -23.10
C LYS A 95 -10.30 -45.15 -23.51
N PRO A 96 -9.79 -46.37 -23.81
CA PRO A 96 -8.44 -46.56 -24.33
C PRO A 96 -8.41 -46.44 -25.86
N HIS A 97 -7.18 -46.27 -26.40
CA HIS A 97 -6.75 -46.09 -27.81
C HIS A 97 -6.41 -44.61 -28.10
N GLY A 98 -5.26 -44.21 -28.63
CA GLY A 98 -4.15 -44.90 -29.29
C GLY A 98 -3.67 -44.00 -30.44
N GLN A 99 -2.35 -43.73 -30.53
CA GLN A 99 -1.62 -43.08 -31.64
C GLN A 99 -1.90 -41.57 -31.86
N THR A 100 -1.06 -40.68 -32.41
CA THR A 100 0.39 -40.47 -32.68
C THR A 100 0.48 -39.02 -33.19
N ASN A 101 1.59 -38.31 -32.90
CA ASN A 101 2.23 -37.17 -33.59
C ASN A 101 1.39 -36.18 -34.42
N ASP A 102 1.47 -34.87 -34.09
CA ASP A 102 2.23 -33.91 -34.92
C ASP A 102 2.24 -32.49 -34.32
N ALA A 103 3.29 -31.76 -34.70
CA ALA A 103 3.72 -30.47 -34.17
C ALA A 103 2.93 -29.26 -34.73
N SER A 104 3.18 -28.11 -34.07
CA SER A 104 2.99 -26.72 -34.52
C SER A 104 1.89 -25.95 -33.79
N THR A 105 2.28 -25.22 -32.75
CA THR A 105 1.45 -24.16 -32.16
C THR A 105 2.24 -22.86 -32.19
N THR A 106 1.82 -21.98 -33.10
CA THR A 106 2.18 -20.56 -33.17
C THR A 106 1.58 -19.84 -31.97
N LEU A 107 2.42 -19.19 -31.17
CA LEU A 107 2.02 -18.22 -30.16
C LEU A 107 1.59 -16.95 -30.89
N ASP A 108 0.30 -16.59 -30.82
CA ASP A 108 -0.17 -15.34 -31.40
C ASP A 108 -1.16 -14.63 -30.46
N THR A 109 -0.81 -13.36 -30.21
CA THR A 109 -1.63 -12.23 -29.79
C THR A 109 -2.37 -12.30 -28.44
N ALA A 110 -1.81 -11.57 -27.47
CA ALA A 110 -2.48 -11.16 -26.23
C ALA A 110 -3.76 -10.36 -26.54
N GLN A 111 -4.91 -10.86 -26.08
CA GLN A 111 -6.15 -10.10 -26.10
C GLN A 111 -6.17 -9.07 -24.95
N PRO A 112 -6.75 -7.87 -25.16
CA PRO A 112 -6.94 -6.90 -24.09
C PRO A 112 -7.93 -7.44 -23.06
N LEU A 113 -7.55 -7.35 -21.79
CA LEU A 113 -8.37 -7.68 -20.62
C LEU A 113 -9.46 -6.61 -20.46
N SER A 114 -10.55 -6.69 -21.22
CA SER A 114 -11.70 -5.81 -21.06
C SER A 114 -13.02 -6.53 -21.31
N THR A 115 -13.48 -7.25 -20.28
CA THR A 115 -14.88 -7.35 -19.84
C THR A 115 -14.87 -8.28 -18.63
N VAL A 116 -14.76 -7.70 -17.43
CA VAL A 116 -14.99 -8.45 -16.19
C VAL A 116 -16.47 -8.82 -16.17
N ALA A 117 -16.74 -10.11 -16.27
CA ALA A 117 -18.05 -10.67 -16.08
C ALA A 117 -18.53 -10.38 -14.65
N GLU A 118 -19.66 -9.69 -14.52
CA GLU A 118 -20.33 -9.44 -13.23
C GLU A 118 -20.99 -10.69 -12.62
N ASP A 119 -20.93 -11.84 -13.30
CA ASP A 119 -21.56 -13.08 -12.83
C ASP A 119 -20.55 -14.24 -12.80
N GLY A 120 -20.19 -14.71 -11.60
CA GLY A 120 -19.78 -16.12 -11.45
C GLY A 120 -18.68 -16.49 -10.46
N PHE A 121 -17.94 -15.57 -9.84
CA PHE A 121 -16.95 -15.94 -8.81
C PHE A 121 -17.50 -15.73 -7.39
N SER A 122 -18.42 -16.62 -6.99
CA SER A 122 -18.79 -16.81 -5.59
C SER A 122 -17.80 -17.77 -4.94
N ARG A 123 -16.60 -17.27 -4.56
CA ARG A 123 -15.69 -17.99 -3.66
C ARG A 123 -16.39 -18.20 -2.31
N SER A 124 -16.83 -19.42 -2.02
CA SER A 124 -17.49 -19.76 -0.75
C SER A 124 -16.60 -19.60 0.47
N ASP A 125 -15.28 -19.59 0.28
CA ASP A 125 -14.29 -19.41 1.36
C ASP A 125 -14.11 -17.95 1.81
N ASP A 126 -14.65 -16.98 1.05
CA ASP A 126 -14.58 -15.54 1.38
C ASP A 126 -15.44 -15.19 2.61
N ILE A 127 -16.46 -16.01 2.92
CA ILE A 127 -17.40 -15.73 4.02
C ILE A 127 -16.71 -15.86 5.40
N ASP A 128 -15.63 -16.65 5.47
CA ASP A 128 -14.89 -16.92 6.70
C ASP A 128 -13.58 -16.10 6.80
N ALA A 129 -13.49 -14.93 6.18
CA ALA A 129 -12.33 -14.05 6.33
C ALA A 129 -12.71 -12.74 7.03
N GLU A 130 -11.84 -12.27 7.91
CA GLU A 130 -11.80 -10.89 8.39
C GLU A 130 -10.63 -10.18 7.73
N VAL A 131 -10.89 -9.04 7.10
CA VAL A 131 -9.89 -8.24 6.40
C VAL A 131 -9.59 -6.96 7.17
N THR A 132 -8.35 -6.85 7.64
CA THR A 132 -7.81 -5.61 8.20
C THR A 132 -6.84 -4.98 7.21
N VAL A 133 -7.06 -3.71 6.90
CA VAL A 133 -6.24 -2.88 6.02
C VAL A 133 -5.63 -1.74 6.83
N LYS A 134 -4.32 -1.58 6.74
CA LYS A 134 -3.56 -0.44 7.25
C LYS A 134 -3.04 0.35 6.06
N LEU A 135 -3.54 1.57 5.86
CA LEU A 135 -3.11 2.42 4.77
C LEU A 135 -2.33 3.62 5.31
N HIS A 136 -1.05 3.68 4.95
CA HIS A 136 -0.16 4.79 5.28
C HIS A 136 -0.08 5.74 4.09
N LEU A 137 -0.45 7.00 4.32
CA LEU A 137 -0.39 8.08 3.33
C LEU A 137 0.94 8.81 3.52
N VAL A 138 1.95 8.45 2.72
CA VAL A 138 3.36 8.81 2.96
C VAL A 138 3.95 9.83 1.99
N GLY A 139 3.25 10.19 0.92
CA GLY A 139 3.76 11.23 0.03
C GLY A 139 3.69 12.63 0.68
N SER A 140 4.82 13.32 0.68
CA SER A 140 5.01 14.64 1.30
C SER A 140 4.16 15.73 0.65
N SER A 141 3.70 16.70 1.46
CA SER A 141 3.09 17.96 0.99
C SER A 141 1.89 17.79 0.06
N THR A 142 1.03 16.81 0.36
CA THR A 142 -0.15 16.49 -0.45
C THR A 142 -1.43 17.02 0.17
N SER A 143 -2.23 17.68 -0.66
CA SER A 143 -3.58 18.10 -0.30
C SER A 143 -4.45 16.93 0.13
N SER A 144 -5.47 17.20 0.96
CA SER A 144 -6.48 16.21 1.36
C SER A 144 -7.15 15.56 0.15
N SER A 145 -7.35 16.28 -0.96
CA SER A 145 -7.88 15.71 -2.20
C SER A 145 -7.01 14.59 -2.75
N THR A 146 -5.70 14.82 -2.90
CA THR A 146 -4.76 13.81 -3.36
C THR A 146 -4.76 12.57 -2.46
N ARG A 147 -4.88 12.77 -1.14
CA ARG A 147 -4.97 11.66 -0.18
C ARG A 147 -6.23 10.82 -0.36
N LEU A 148 -7.37 11.45 -0.66
CA LEU A 148 -8.62 10.73 -0.95
C LEU A 148 -8.53 9.92 -2.25
N GLU A 149 -7.84 10.46 -3.27
CA GLU A 149 -7.54 9.70 -4.50
C GLU A 149 -6.66 8.49 -4.20
N TRP A 150 -5.65 8.63 -3.33
CA TRP A 150 -4.81 7.52 -2.89
C TRP A 150 -5.60 6.45 -2.13
N ILE A 151 -6.49 6.84 -1.21
CA ILE A 151 -7.38 5.89 -0.52
C ILE A 151 -8.21 5.11 -1.53
N THR A 152 -8.79 5.81 -2.51
CA THR A 152 -9.60 5.20 -3.57
C THR A 152 -8.77 4.21 -4.39
N LYS A 153 -7.61 4.65 -4.90
CA LYS A 153 -6.69 3.80 -5.68
C LYS A 153 -6.23 2.57 -4.89
N ALA A 154 -5.87 2.74 -3.62
CA ALA A 154 -5.38 1.66 -2.78
C ALA A 154 -6.45 0.59 -2.52
N LEU A 155 -7.67 1.01 -2.18
CA LEU A 155 -8.79 0.09 -1.95
C LEU A 155 -9.25 -0.60 -3.23
N THR A 156 -9.35 0.13 -4.35
CA THR A 156 -9.71 -0.45 -5.65
C THR A 156 -8.65 -1.47 -6.09
N SER A 157 -7.37 -1.15 -5.94
CA SER A 157 -6.28 -2.08 -6.24
C SER A 157 -6.42 -3.35 -5.38
N LEU A 158 -6.58 -3.22 -4.07
CA LEU A 158 -6.75 -4.38 -3.19
C LEU A 158 -7.95 -5.25 -3.60
N ALA A 159 -9.09 -4.62 -3.90
CA ALA A 159 -10.31 -5.32 -4.34
C ALA A 159 -10.10 -6.07 -5.66
N GLU A 160 -9.49 -5.41 -6.65
CA GLU A 160 -9.18 -6.01 -7.96
C GLU A 160 -8.23 -7.20 -7.83
N PHE A 161 -7.13 -7.05 -7.08
CA PHE A 161 -6.07 -8.05 -7.03
C PHE A 161 -6.35 -9.22 -6.09
N LYS A 162 -7.08 -8.99 -4.99
CA LYS A 162 -7.42 -10.06 -4.04
C LYS A 162 -8.85 -10.57 -4.19
N GLY A 163 -9.67 -9.93 -5.03
CA GLY A 163 -11.07 -10.28 -5.20
C GLY A 163 -11.91 -10.01 -3.95
N LEU A 164 -11.46 -9.09 -3.09
CA LEU A 164 -12.11 -8.81 -1.81
C LEU A 164 -13.34 -7.92 -2.02
N LYS A 165 -14.48 -8.38 -1.52
CA LYS A 165 -15.76 -7.65 -1.60
C LYS A 165 -15.94 -6.66 -0.46
N GLU A 166 -15.25 -6.86 0.66
CA GLU A 166 -15.38 -6.06 1.86
C GLU A 166 -14.07 -5.91 2.61
N VAL A 167 -13.96 -4.80 3.33
CA VAL A 167 -12.89 -4.52 4.28
C VAL A 167 -13.55 -4.38 5.65
N ASP A 168 -13.28 -5.31 6.56
CA ASP A 168 -13.85 -5.24 7.90
C ASP A 168 -13.29 -4.03 8.66
N THR A 169 -11.98 -3.79 8.58
CA THR A 169 -11.32 -2.70 9.27
C THR A 169 -10.35 -1.96 8.35
N LEU A 170 -10.53 -0.64 8.19
CA LEU A 170 -9.58 0.25 7.52
C LEU A 170 -8.98 1.24 8.53
N LEU A 171 -7.66 1.20 8.68
CA LEU A 171 -6.90 2.09 9.55
C LEU A 171 -6.05 3.05 8.71
N LEU A 172 -6.13 4.35 8.97
CA LEU A 172 -5.37 5.37 8.24
C LEU A 172 -4.21 5.94 9.05
N GLY A 173 -3.01 5.90 8.48
CA GLY A 173 -1.80 6.54 8.98
C GLY A 173 -1.34 7.65 8.05
N PHE A 174 -0.62 8.61 8.61
CA PHE A 174 -0.10 9.78 7.89
C PHE A 174 1.37 9.97 8.22
N LYS A 175 2.19 10.28 7.21
CA LYS A 175 3.60 10.59 7.43
C LYS A 175 3.77 11.79 8.36
N GLY A 176 4.68 11.67 9.30
CA GLY A 176 4.93 12.68 10.34
C GLY A 176 3.96 12.59 11.53
N VAL A 177 2.97 11.70 11.51
CA VAL A 177 2.11 11.40 12.65
C VAL A 177 2.53 10.06 13.24
N ASP A 178 3.33 10.09 14.30
CA ASP A 178 3.95 8.90 14.89
C ASP A 178 3.95 8.96 16.42
N TYR A 179 2.82 8.57 17.03
CA TYR A 179 2.76 8.43 18.48
C TYR A 179 3.30 7.08 18.95
N ARG A 180 4.41 7.11 19.70
CA ARG A 180 5.12 5.92 20.22
C ARG A 180 4.96 5.67 21.73
N GLY A 181 4.14 6.47 22.41
CA GLY A 181 4.00 6.41 23.87
C GLY A 181 5.23 6.89 24.63
N GLN A 182 5.23 6.71 25.95
CA GLN A 182 6.33 7.10 26.82
C GLN A 182 7.18 5.87 27.18
N LYS A 183 8.51 6.03 27.10
CA LYS A 183 9.47 5.00 27.51
C LYS A 183 9.39 4.81 29.02
N SER A 184 9.19 3.57 29.48
CA SER A 184 9.23 3.26 30.91
C SER A 184 10.65 3.43 31.46
N GLU A 185 10.79 3.77 32.75
CA GLU A 185 12.10 3.82 33.42
C GLU A 185 12.86 2.49 33.28
N ALA A 186 12.13 1.37 33.33
CA ALA A 186 12.67 0.02 33.15
C ALA A 186 13.26 -0.20 31.74
N ALA A 187 12.65 0.36 30.69
CA ALA A 187 13.16 0.25 29.32
C ALA A 187 14.51 0.98 29.14
N THR A 188 14.77 2.01 29.93
CA THR A 188 16.07 2.70 29.97
C THR A 188 17.15 1.82 30.62
N VAL A 189 16.77 1.04 31.64
CA VAL A 189 17.70 0.12 32.33
C VAL A 189 17.95 -1.16 31.53
N LEU A 190 16.95 -1.67 30.82
CA LEU A 190 17.02 -2.93 30.07
C LEU A 190 17.63 -2.80 28.66
N GLY A 191 18.07 -1.59 28.28
CA GLY A 191 18.70 -1.37 26.98
C GLY A 191 17.75 -1.60 25.80
N CYS A 192 16.44 -1.37 25.97
CA CYS A 192 15.54 -1.27 24.83
C CYS A 192 16.08 -0.15 23.93
N GLY A 193 16.53 -0.54 22.73
CA GLY A 193 17.38 0.27 21.86
C GLY A 193 16.90 1.70 21.72
N THR A 194 17.85 2.64 21.77
CA THR A 194 17.60 4.07 21.50
C THR A 194 17.49 4.37 20.00
N GLU A 195 17.67 3.37 19.15
CA GLU A 195 17.63 3.51 17.70
C GLU A 195 16.22 3.90 17.25
N GLY A 196 16.10 5.07 16.62
CA GLY A 196 14.83 5.63 16.16
C GLY A 196 14.11 6.57 17.14
N MET A 197 14.71 6.91 18.29
CA MET A 197 14.13 7.84 19.28
C MET A 197 14.89 9.18 19.33
N GLU A 198 15.19 9.78 18.18
CA GLU A 198 15.92 11.06 18.12
C GLU A 198 15.13 12.25 18.72
N SER A 199 13.82 12.09 18.94
CA SER A 199 12.99 13.02 19.73
C SER A 199 12.80 12.47 21.15
N GLY A 200 13.60 12.95 22.10
CA GLY A 200 13.57 12.58 23.53
C GLY A 200 12.29 12.95 24.29
N SER A 201 11.22 13.34 23.60
CA SER A 201 9.86 13.41 24.12
C SER A 201 9.00 12.59 23.17
N GLY A 202 8.11 11.76 23.69
CA GLY A 202 6.99 11.19 22.91
C GLY A 202 6.04 12.32 22.50
N GLY A 203 6.57 13.32 21.79
CA GLY A 203 5.99 14.62 21.59
C GLY A 203 4.81 14.50 20.65
N GLU A 204 3.64 14.88 21.16
CA GLU A 204 2.38 15.05 20.44
C GLU A 204 2.41 16.14 19.36
N VAL A 205 3.59 16.70 19.06
CA VAL A 205 3.74 17.86 18.18
C VAL A 205 3.70 17.39 16.74
N VAL A 206 2.50 17.35 16.19
CA VAL A 206 2.25 17.22 14.75
C VAL A 206 2.29 18.62 14.15
N ASP A 207 2.93 18.75 12.99
CA ASP A 207 2.93 19.99 12.22
C ASP A 207 1.48 20.45 11.94
N GLU A 208 1.20 21.75 12.08
CA GLU A 208 -0.16 22.29 12.00
C GLU A 208 -0.80 22.05 10.61
N GLN A 209 0.00 22.11 9.55
CA GLN A 209 -0.48 21.82 8.20
C GLN A 209 -0.86 20.33 8.09
N VAL A 210 0.01 19.43 8.58
CA VAL A 210 -0.26 17.98 8.59
C VAL A 210 -1.52 17.67 9.41
N ALA A 211 -1.66 18.28 10.59
CA ALA A 211 -2.84 18.15 11.44
C ALA A 211 -4.12 18.57 10.72
N SER A 212 -4.13 19.72 10.03
CA SER A 212 -5.28 20.17 9.24
C SER A 212 -5.61 19.18 8.13
N GLU A 213 -4.62 18.71 7.38
CA GLU A 213 -4.82 17.78 6.29
C GLU A 213 -5.36 16.42 6.77
N VAL A 214 -4.94 15.95 7.96
CA VAL A 214 -5.48 14.75 8.62
C VAL A 214 -6.97 14.92 8.89
N VAL A 215 -7.35 16.02 9.54
CA VAL A 215 -8.74 16.32 9.90
C VAL A 215 -9.62 16.45 8.66
N ASP A 216 -9.15 17.15 7.63
CA ASP A 216 -9.90 17.35 6.39
C ASP A 216 -10.09 16.03 5.63
N THR A 217 -9.04 15.22 5.52
CA THR A 217 -9.11 13.89 4.90
C THR A 217 -10.08 12.99 5.65
N TRP A 218 -10.02 12.98 6.99
CA TRP A 218 -10.92 12.18 7.84
C TRP A 218 -12.38 12.57 7.68
N ARG A 219 -12.69 13.87 7.76
CA ARG A 219 -14.07 14.38 7.59
C ARG A 219 -14.64 14.05 6.23
N ALA A 220 -13.84 14.18 5.17
CA ALA A 220 -14.25 13.83 3.81
C ALA A 220 -14.54 12.32 3.68
N LEU A 221 -13.71 11.48 4.28
CA LEU A 221 -13.88 10.03 4.29
C LEU A 221 -15.16 9.60 5.02
N ILE A 222 -15.41 10.15 6.22
CA ILE A 222 -16.63 9.88 7.00
C ILE A 222 -17.88 10.31 6.21
N LYS A 223 -17.83 11.48 5.57
CA LYS A 223 -18.92 11.97 4.72
C LYS A 223 -19.20 11.01 3.56
N ALA A 224 -18.16 10.55 2.86
CA ALA A 224 -18.30 9.59 1.75
C ALA A 224 -18.90 8.26 2.22
N LYS A 225 -18.43 7.72 3.35
CA LYS A 225 -19.01 6.50 3.96
C LYS A 225 -20.47 6.68 4.36
N GLY A 226 -20.81 7.82 4.95
CA GLY A 226 -22.18 8.15 5.35
C GLY A 226 -23.15 8.32 4.16
N ALA A 227 -22.70 8.93 3.07
CA ALA A 227 -23.49 9.10 1.84
C ALA A 227 -23.85 7.74 1.22
N SER A 228 -22.90 6.80 1.19
CA SER A 228 -23.09 5.45 0.66
C SER A 228 -24.20 4.67 1.37
N SER A 229 -24.41 4.91 2.68
CA SER A 229 -25.45 4.24 3.47
C SER A 229 -26.87 4.72 3.19
N LYS A 230 -27.05 5.93 2.63
CA LYS A 230 -28.36 6.58 2.51
C LYS A 230 -29.09 6.32 1.20
N GLY A 231 -28.52 5.52 0.29
CA GLY A 231 -29.15 5.18 -0.99
C GLY A 231 -29.55 6.42 -1.78
N LEU A 232 -28.58 7.06 -2.44
CA LEU A 232 -28.86 8.27 -3.23
C LEU A 232 -29.98 7.99 -4.26
N PRO A 233 -31.04 8.83 -4.30
CA PRO A 233 -32.02 8.76 -5.38
C PRO A 233 -31.31 9.16 -6.69
N ASN A 234 -31.32 8.26 -7.67
CA ASN A 234 -30.82 8.48 -9.02
C ASN A 234 -31.42 9.76 -9.62
N GLY A 235 -30.64 10.84 -9.73
CA GLY A 235 -31.02 11.97 -10.56
C GLY A 235 -30.39 13.31 -10.19
N SER A 236 -29.50 13.77 -11.08
CA SER A 236 -29.12 15.18 -11.37
C SER A 236 -27.63 15.46 -11.19
N SER A 237 -26.88 15.22 -12.27
CA SER A 237 -25.50 15.65 -12.46
C SER A 237 -25.43 17.17 -12.70
N ALA A 238 -24.81 17.91 -11.77
CA ALA A 238 -24.36 19.28 -12.01
C ALA A 238 -22.88 19.26 -12.43
N PRO A 239 -22.46 20.03 -13.44
CA PRO A 239 -21.08 20.08 -13.90
C PRO A 239 -20.35 21.26 -13.26
N ASP A 240 -19.49 21.02 -12.26
CA ASP A 240 -18.48 22.00 -11.84
C ASP A 240 -17.10 21.31 -11.79
N GLY A 241 -16.14 21.94 -12.47
CA GLY A 241 -14.80 21.40 -12.70
C GLY A 241 -13.93 21.41 -11.45
N HIS A 242 -13.14 20.34 -11.30
CA HIS A 242 -12.16 20.07 -10.25
C HIS A 242 -12.67 19.48 -8.93
N SER A 243 -13.93 19.05 -8.86
CA SER A 243 -14.27 18.03 -7.86
C SER A 243 -13.59 16.72 -8.24
N ILE A 244 -12.77 16.17 -7.34
CA ILE A 244 -12.45 14.74 -7.34
C ILE A 244 -13.76 14.00 -7.60
N PRO A 245 -13.82 12.99 -8.47
CA PRO A 245 -15.03 12.20 -8.66
C PRO A 245 -15.42 11.57 -7.31
N THR A 246 -16.29 12.26 -6.56
CA THR A 246 -16.78 11.86 -5.24
C THR A 246 -17.43 10.48 -5.28
N VAL A 247 -17.95 10.12 -6.45
CA VAL A 247 -18.53 8.82 -6.78
C VAL A 247 -17.53 7.68 -6.55
N ASP A 248 -16.26 7.86 -6.90
CA ASP A 248 -15.27 6.77 -6.83
C ASP A 248 -14.88 6.49 -5.37
N LEU A 249 -14.72 7.53 -4.56
CA LEU A 249 -14.43 7.39 -3.14
C LEU A 249 -15.60 6.75 -2.40
N GLU A 250 -16.84 7.22 -2.64
CA GLU A 250 -18.05 6.65 -2.03
C GLU A 250 -18.19 5.16 -2.33
N GLN A 251 -17.86 4.76 -3.56
CA GLN A 251 -17.90 3.36 -3.97
C GLN A 251 -16.77 2.54 -3.31
N ALA A 252 -15.55 3.08 -3.26
CA ALA A 252 -14.41 2.41 -2.64
C ALA A 252 -14.62 2.16 -1.12
N VAL A 253 -15.23 3.11 -0.41
CA VAL A 253 -15.41 3.03 1.06
C VAL A 253 -16.75 2.43 1.47
N LYS A 254 -17.68 2.21 0.52
CA LYS A 254 -18.98 1.58 0.74
C LYS A 254 -18.89 0.27 1.51
N HIS A 255 -17.84 -0.50 1.22
CA HIS A 255 -17.65 -1.84 1.76
C HIS A 255 -16.72 -1.89 2.97
N VAL A 256 -16.39 -0.72 3.55
CA VAL A 256 -15.56 -0.61 4.76
C VAL A 256 -16.45 -0.57 6.00
N LYS A 257 -16.41 -1.61 6.84
CA LYS A 257 -17.28 -1.70 8.03
C LYS A 257 -16.81 -0.78 9.15
N ILE A 258 -15.53 -0.81 9.49
CA ILE A 258 -14.91 -0.05 10.58
C ILE A 258 -13.84 0.89 10.03
N LEU A 259 -13.84 2.13 10.54
CA LEU A 259 -12.80 3.12 10.27
C LEU A 259 -12.03 3.40 11.56
N GLY A 260 -10.71 3.42 11.45
CA GLY A 260 -9.80 3.78 12.53
C GLY A 260 -8.57 4.51 12.03
N THR A 261 -7.67 4.80 12.94
CA THR A 261 -6.44 5.54 12.70
C THR A 261 -5.20 4.72 13.07
N LEU A 262 -4.04 5.15 12.58
CA LEU A 262 -2.73 4.66 12.97
C LEU A 262 -1.98 5.80 13.67
N TYR A 263 -1.40 5.49 14.84
CA TYR A 263 -0.42 6.31 15.57
C TYR A 263 -0.89 7.71 15.95
N MET A 264 -2.20 7.92 16.02
CA MET A 264 -2.76 9.25 16.25
C MET A 264 -2.42 9.73 17.68
N PRO A 265 -1.80 10.90 17.86
CA PRO A 265 -1.59 11.49 19.18
C PRO A 265 -2.92 11.91 19.80
N LEU A 266 -2.94 12.11 21.12
CA LEU A 266 -4.17 12.40 21.86
C LEU A 266 -4.89 13.64 21.34
N SER A 267 -4.16 14.73 21.12
CA SER A 267 -4.69 16.01 20.63
C SER A 267 -5.42 15.89 19.28
N LEU A 268 -4.89 15.11 18.34
CA LEU A 268 -5.56 14.84 17.07
C LEU A 268 -6.75 13.90 17.27
N LEU A 269 -6.61 12.87 18.10
CA LEU A 269 -7.70 11.95 18.38
C LEU A 269 -8.90 12.65 19.03
N GLU A 270 -8.65 13.60 19.93
CA GLU A 270 -9.64 14.51 20.51
C GLU A 270 -10.36 15.31 19.42
N THR A 271 -9.59 15.93 18.52
CA THR A 271 -10.10 16.72 17.40
C THR A 271 -10.97 15.88 16.46
N LEU A 272 -10.53 14.67 16.11
CA LEU A 272 -11.29 13.75 15.26
C LEU A 272 -12.56 13.20 15.94
N SER A 273 -12.64 13.29 17.27
CA SER A 273 -13.73 12.77 18.10
C SER A 273 -14.65 13.87 18.67
N GLU A 274 -14.54 15.11 18.18
CA GLU A 274 -15.45 16.21 18.57
C GLU A 274 -16.91 15.84 18.32
N ASP A 275 -17.19 15.21 17.17
CA ASP A 275 -18.47 14.57 16.86
C ASP A 275 -18.36 13.05 17.10
N ALA A 276 -19.11 12.54 18.08
CA ALA A 276 -19.12 11.12 18.42
C ALA A 276 -19.53 10.21 17.23
N ALA A 277 -20.33 10.71 16.29
CA ALA A 277 -20.70 9.95 15.09
C ALA A 277 -19.56 9.83 14.06
N GLN A 278 -18.51 10.67 14.20
CA GLN A 278 -17.35 10.72 13.31
C GLN A 278 -16.07 10.21 13.97
N ALA A 279 -16.13 9.84 15.25
CA ALA A 279 -14.97 9.37 15.99
C ALA A 279 -14.42 8.07 15.38
N PRO A 280 -13.08 7.92 15.30
CA PRO A 280 -12.46 6.64 14.93
C PRO A 280 -12.83 5.56 15.94
N THR A 281 -13.15 4.36 15.46
CA THR A 281 -13.47 3.23 16.34
C THR A 281 -12.21 2.58 16.93
N ILE A 282 -11.11 2.64 16.19
CA ILE A 282 -9.83 2.01 16.54
C ILE A 282 -8.73 3.04 16.36
N ASN A 283 -7.74 3.05 17.25
CA ASN A 283 -6.43 3.62 16.98
C ASN A 283 -5.33 2.57 17.22
N SER A 284 -4.60 2.20 16.17
CA SER A 284 -3.47 1.27 16.28
C SER A 284 -2.19 2.04 16.56
N MET A 285 -1.50 1.70 17.65
CA MET A 285 -0.32 2.40 18.15
C MET A 285 0.97 1.72 17.73
N ASP A 286 2.05 2.46 17.49
CA ASP A 286 3.39 1.89 17.30
C ASP A 286 4.11 1.86 18.64
N THR A 287 3.58 1.07 19.58
CA THR A 287 4.09 0.98 20.95
C THR A 287 4.81 -0.36 21.15
N PRO A 288 6.14 -0.37 21.17
CA PRO A 288 6.89 -1.55 21.60
C PRO A 288 6.46 -1.98 23.01
N ASP A 289 6.59 -3.26 23.34
CA ASP A 289 6.19 -3.86 24.63
C ASP A 289 6.70 -3.11 25.89
N CYS A 290 7.80 -2.36 25.76
CA CYS A 290 8.43 -1.62 26.84
C CYS A 290 7.92 -0.18 27.04
N HIS A 291 6.96 0.26 26.21
CA HIS A 291 6.32 1.57 26.28
C HIS A 291 4.97 1.48 26.99
N HIS A 292 4.64 2.55 27.70
CA HIS A 292 3.31 2.72 28.29
C HIS A 292 2.60 3.92 27.67
N LEU A 293 1.30 3.77 27.49
CA LEU A 293 0.44 4.88 27.13
C LEU A 293 0.15 5.70 28.39
N PRO A 294 0.20 7.05 28.31
CA PRO A 294 -0.23 7.92 29.39
C PRO A 294 -1.67 7.63 29.81
N ARG A 295 -1.98 7.86 31.08
CA ARG A 295 -3.28 7.51 31.65
C ARG A 295 -4.41 8.32 31.01
N GLU A 296 -4.16 9.59 30.75
CA GLU A 296 -5.04 10.52 30.05
C GLU A 296 -5.47 9.99 28.67
N TYR A 297 -4.53 9.39 27.95
CA TYR A 297 -4.80 8.77 26.65
C TYR A 297 -5.75 7.58 26.79
N LEU A 298 -5.46 6.69 27.73
CA LEU A 298 -6.27 5.49 28.01
C LEU A 298 -7.68 5.85 28.49
N ASP A 299 -7.79 6.85 29.37
CA ASP A 299 -9.05 7.31 29.92
C ASP A 299 -9.90 7.97 28.81
N PHE A 300 -9.31 8.84 27.97
CA PHE A 300 -9.99 9.43 26.82
C PHE A 300 -10.51 8.37 25.83
N ALA A 301 -9.64 7.43 25.42
CA ALA A 301 -10.02 6.37 24.49
C ALA A 301 -11.17 5.51 25.05
N ARG A 302 -11.11 5.16 26.34
CA ARG A 302 -12.18 4.41 27.03
C ARG A 302 -13.49 5.19 27.05
N GLU A 303 -13.45 6.48 27.38
CA GLU A 303 -14.64 7.35 27.44
C GLU A 303 -15.31 7.52 26.07
N ARG A 304 -14.51 7.54 24.99
CA ARG A 304 -15.00 7.66 23.61
C ARG A 304 -15.30 6.33 22.93
N GLY A 305 -15.06 5.20 23.60
CA GLY A 305 -15.25 3.87 23.02
C GLY A 305 -14.27 3.54 21.89
N ILE A 306 -13.08 4.14 21.92
CA ILE A 306 -12.02 3.92 20.94
C ILE A 306 -11.16 2.75 21.41
N GLU A 307 -11.08 1.71 20.60
CA GLU A 307 -10.19 0.57 20.85
C GLU A 307 -8.74 0.94 20.55
N LEU A 308 -7.84 0.58 21.47
CA LEU A 308 -6.40 0.80 21.29
C LEU A 308 -5.73 -0.51 20.94
N TRP A 309 -5.18 -0.59 19.72
CA TRP A 309 -4.49 -1.79 19.24
C TRP A 309 -2.98 -1.58 19.36
N ALA A 310 -2.31 -2.45 20.10
CA ALA A 310 -0.85 -2.42 20.16
C ALA A 310 -0.26 -3.01 18.87
N GLY A 311 0.42 -2.18 18.09
CA GLY A 311 1.32 -2.64 17.04
C GLY A 311 2.60 -3.17 17.69
N GLY A 312 3.17 -4.25 17.13
CA GLY A 312 4.37 -4.92 17.66
C GLY A 312 5.68 -4.11 17.62
N GLY A 313 5.60 -2.79 17.41
CA GLY A 313 6.75 -1.90 17.25
C GLY A 313 7.37 -1.94 15.86
N GLY A 314 7.87 -0.80 15.39
CA GLY A 314 8.81 -0.70 14.27
C GLY A 314 8.19 -0.55 12.89
N GLU A 315 6.86 -0.42 12.79
CA GLU A 315 6.22 -0.05 11.52
C GLU A 315 6.40 1.46 11.26
N GLY A 316 6.28 2.30 12.30
CA GLY A 316 6.39 3.76 12.21
C GLY A 316 5.40 4.41 11.25
N SER A 317 5.44 5.74 11.15
CA SER A 317 4.60 6.53 10.22
C SER A 317 5.04 6.50 8.75
N ASP A 318 6.24 5.97 8.48
CA ASP A 318 6.80 5.85 7.13
C ASP A 318 7.35 4.41 6.94
N PRO A 319 6.48 3.42 6.74
CA PRO A 319 6.89 2.01 6.64
C PRO A 319 7.67 1.70 5.36
N MET A 320 7.75 2.64 4.43
CA MET A 320 8.48 2.51 3.17
C MET A 320 9.08 3.86 2.76
N PRO A 321 10.19 4.29 3.37
CA PRO A 321 10.73 5.61 3.03
C PRO A 321 11.36 5.61 1.64
N ASP A 322 11.30 6.78 0.98
CA ASP A 322 11.64 6.95 -0.43
C ASP A 322 13.06 6.47 -0.79
N ARG A 323 14.03 6.71 0.11
CA ARG A 323 15.45 6.41 -0.13
C ARG A 323 15.73 4.92 -0.09
N GLU A 324 15.05 4.23 0.81
CA GLU A 324 15.09 2.79 0.94
C GLU A 324 14.57 2.13 -0.34
N LEU A 325 13.39 2.56 -0.81
CA LEU A 325 12.81 1.99 -2.03
C LEU A 325 13.66 2.33 -3.26
N HIS A 326 14.21 3.55 -3.34
CA HIS A 326 15.19 3.93 -4.36
C HIS A 326 16.36 2.95 -4.41
N ASN A 327 17.05 2.75 -3.29
CA ASN A 327 18.24 1.88 -3.26
C ASN A 327 17.90 0.44 -3.60
N VAL A 328 16.73 -0.06 -3.19
CA VAL A 328 16.30 -1.42 -3.56
C VAL A 328 15.99 -1.53 -5.04
N LEU A 329 15.32 -0.54 -5.65
CA LEU A 329 15.04 -0.57 -7.10
C LEU A 329 16.31 -0.37 -7.94
N GLN A 330 17.31 0.36 -7.42
CA GLN A 330 18.62 0.52 -8.05
C GLN A 330 19.28 -0.84 -8.35
N GLU A 331 19.14 -1.82 -7.45
CA GLU A 331 19.66 -3.19 -7.64
C GLU A 331 19.08 -3.85 -8.90
N PHE A 332 17.86 -3.47 -9.30
CA PHE A 332 17.14 -4.01 -10.45
C PHE A 332 17.18 -3.10 -11.69
N ASN A 333 18.00 -2.04 -11.69
CA ASN A 333 18.01 -1.06 -12.79
C ASN A 333 18.22 -1.71 -14.17
N SER A 334 19.12 -2.71 -14.26
CA SER A 334 19.36 -3.46 -15.50
C SER A 334 18.13 -4.24 -16.02
N SER A 335 17.23 -4.65 -15.13
CA SER A 335 15.98 -5.34 -15.48
C SER A 335 14.83 -4.36 -15.74
N LEU A 336 14.87 -3.17 -15.12
CA LEU A 336 13.87 -2.13 -15.28
C LEU A 336 14.06 -1.31 -16.56
N ILE A 337 15.29 -1.02 -16.99
CA ILE A 337 15.56 -0.23 -18.22
C ILE A 337 14.88 -0.83 -19.47
N PRO A 338 14.93 -2.15 -19.73
CA PRO A 338 14.22 -2.72 -20.87
C PRO A 338 12.69 -2.59 -20.80
N ILE A 339 12.13 -2.47 -19.58
CA ILE A 339 10.68 -2.35 -19.33
C ILE A 339 10.25 -0.88 -19.41
N ILE A 340 11.08 0.04 -18.89
CA ILE A 340 10.87 1.48 -18.88
C ILE A 340 12.11 2.15 -19.51
N PRO A 341 12.22 2.20 -20.85
CA PRO A 341 13.39 2.75 -21.54
C PRO A 341 13.72 4.19 -21.15
N SER A 342 12.69 4.97 -20.83
CA SER A 342 12.77 6.37 -20.39
C SER A 342 13.54 6.58 -19.08
N LEU A 343 13.82 5.53 -18.30
CA LEU A 343 14.75 5.62 -17.16
C LEU A 343 16.18 5.95 -17.59
N SER A 344 16.59 5.49 -18.78
CA SER A 344 17.94 5.67 -19.32
C SER A 344 18.11 6.87 -20.25
N GLU A 345 17.00 7.45 -20.71
CA GLU A 345 17.00 8.57 -21.66
C GLU A 345 17.21 9.94 -21.00
N ARG A 346 17.29 9.97 -19.66
CA ARG A 346 17.49 11.18 -18.87
C ARG A 346 18.96 11.46 -18.58
N GLU A 347 19.25 12.74 -18.35
CA GLU A 347 20.55 13.20 -17.87
C GLU A 347 20.36 13.94 -16.52
N PRO A 348 20.77 13.34 -15.38
CA PRO A 348 21.32 11.99 -15.23
C PRO A 348 20.25 10.88 -15.40
N PRO A 349 20.66 9.63 -15.75
CA PRO A 349 19.76 8.49 -15.74
C PRO A 349 19.18 8.24 -14.35
N LEU A 350 17.90 7.85 -14.28
CA LEU A 350 17.27 7.50 -13.01
C LEU A 350 17.85 6.16 -12.49
N LEU A 351 17.96 6.05 -11.17
CA LEU A 351 18.54 4.92 -10.45
C LEU A 351 19.99 4.60 -10.89
N GLU A 352 20.73 5.59 -11.40
CA GLU A 352 22.14 5.38 -11.74
C GLU A 352 22.98 5.13 -10.49
N ASN A 353 22.72 5.90 -9.43
CA ASN A 353 23.56 5.96 -8.24
C ASN A 353 22.78 5.55 -6.98
N LEU A 354 23.42 4.76 -6.12
CA LEU A 354 22.90 4.51 -4.78
C LEU A 354 22.96 5.77 -3.93
N ILE A 355 21.94 5.97 -3.10
CA ILE A 355 21.94 6.96 -2.05
C ILE A 355 22.88 6.47 -0.93
N PRO A 356 23.95 7.22 -0.61
CA PRO A 356 24.92 6.80 0.39
C PRO A 356 24.30 6.82 1.79
N LEU A 357 24.92 6.07 2.70
CA LEU A 357 24.67 6.21 4.12
C LEU A 357 25.29 7.51 4.65
N ARG A 358 24.68 8.05 5.71
CA ARG A 358 25.34 9.03 6.58
C ARG A 358 26.63 8.44 7.17
N GLU A 359 27.51 9.32 7.64
CA GLU A 359 28.77 8.93 8.28
C GLU A 359 28.58 7.98 9.49
N ASP A 360 27.44 8.08 10.19
CA ASP A 360 27.08 7.20 11.31
C ASP A 360 26.60 5.80 10.87
N GLY A 361 26.29 5.61 9.59
CA GLY A 361 25.78 4.36 9.02
C GLY A 361 24.37 3.96 9.47
N LEU A 362 23.61 4.86 10.09
CA LEU A 362 22.28 4.57 10.65
C LEU A 362 21.13 4.88 9.69
N LYS A 363 21.26 5.92 8.87
CA LYS A 363 20.26 6.34 7.88
C LYS A 363 20.94 6.74 6.57
N TYR A 364 20.16 6.80 5.49
CA TYR A 364 20.61 7.37 4.23
C TYR A 364 20.83 8.89 4.32
N ASP A 365 21.71 9.41 3.47
CA ASP A 365 22.02 10.84 3.42
C ASP A 365 20.77 11.65 3.04
N PRO A 366 20.29 12.55 3.93
CA PRO A 366 19.11 13.37 3.65
C PRO A 366 19.35 14.42 2.55
N ASN A 367 20.61 14.73 2.21
CA ASN A 367 20.96 15.73 1.20
C ASN A 367 20.90 15.18 -0.23
N VAL A 368 20.82 13.86 -0.39
CA VAL A 368 20.62 13.22 -1.69
C VAL A 368 19.13 12.97 -1.87
N GLU A 369 18.58 13.50 -2.95
CA GLU A 369 17.18 13.30 -3.31
C GLU A 369 16.99 11.93 -4.00
N PRO A 370 16.00 11.13 -3.60
CA PRO A 370 15.66 9.92 -4.32
C PRO A 370 14.93 10.25 -5.62
N ASP A 371 15.20 9.45 -6.66
CA ASP A 371 14.52 9.47 -7.96
C ASP A 371 13.05 9.04 -7.94
N LEU A 372 12.53 8.67 -6.77
CA LEU A 372 11.14 8.27 -6.60
C LEU A 372 10.55 8.79 -5.29
N ARG A 373 9.23 8.85 -5.25
CA ARG A 373 8.42 9.22 -4.09
C ARG A 373 7.37 8.15 -3.86
N VAL A 374 7.33 7.61 -2.66
CA VAL A 374 6.26 6.73 -2.23
C VAL A 374 5.04 7.59 -1.92
N ASN A 375 3.93 7.24 -2.53
CA ASN A 375 2.65 7.92 -2.34
C ASN A 375 1.93 7.35 -1.12
N TRP A 376 1.75 6.04 -1.13
CA TRP A 376 1.05 5.32 -0.08
C TRP A 376 1.52 3.87 0.01
N VAL A 377 1.35 3.30 1.21
CA VAL A 377 1.66 1.91 1.52
C VAL A 377 0.42 1.29 2.16
N LEU A 378 -0.14 0.28 1.52
CA LEU A 378 -1.26 -0.49 2.04
C LEU A 378 -0.73 -1.83 2.56
N GLY A 379 -0.81 -2.07 3.87
CA GLY A 379 -0.67 -3.40 4.46
C GLY A 379 -2.05 -4.04 4.64
N TYR A 380 -2.18 -5.33 4.36
CA TYR A 380 -3.42 -6.08 4.59
C TYR A 380 -3.16 -7.38 5.34
N THR A 381 -4.14 -7.84 6.10
CA THR A 381 -4.13 -9.14 6.78
C THR A 381 -5.52 -9.76 6.71
N LEU A 382 -5.60 -10.99 6.23
CA LEU A 382 -6.81 -11.80 6.17
C LEU A 382 -6.74 -12.86 7.27
N VAL A 383 -7.68 -12.86 8.20
CA VAL A 383 -7.76 -13.84 9.29
C VAL A 383 -9.00 -14.71 9.12
N SER A 384 -8.85 -16.03 9.28
CA SER A 384 -10.00 -16.95 9.32
C SER A 384 -10.83 -16.68 10.56
N LYS A 385 -12.10 -16.28 10.41
CA LYS A 385 -13.00 -16.01 11.54
C LYS A 385 -13.22 -17.24 12.41
N THR A 386 -13.35 -18.41 11.80
CA THR A 386 -13.58 -19.69 12.49
C THR A 386 -12.31 -20.31 13.08
N ARG A 387 -11.17 -20.19 12.40
CA ARG A 387 -9.91 -20.85 12.83
C ARG A 387 -8.96 -19.94 13.57
N ASN A 388 -9.18 -18.62 13.53
CA ASN A 388 -8.30 -17.61 14.08
C ASN A 388 -6.84 -17.76 13.60
N VAL A 389 -6.67 -18.05 12.31
CA VAL A 389 -5.36 -18.16 11.66
C VAL A 389 -5.26 -17.14 10.53
N VAL A 390 -4.08 -16.56 10.36
CA VAL A 390 -3.80 -15.69 9.20
C VAL A 390 -3.84 -16.54 7.94
N LYS A 391 -4.80 -16.26 7.06
CA LYS A 391 -4.93 -16.88 5.73
C LYS A 391 -3.94 -16.25 4.75
N ASP A 392 -3.82 -14.93 4.80
CA ASP A 392 -3.00 -14.16 3.88
C ASP A 392 -2.58 -12.83 4.53
N LYS A 393 -1.46 -12.28 4.08
CA LYS A 393 -0.99 -10.94 4.43
C LYS A 393 -0.01 -10.44 3.38
N GLY A 394 0.05 -9.13 3.21
CA GLY A 394 1.01 -8.52 2.31
C GLY A 394 0.92 -7.01 2.29
N TYR A 395 1.63 -6.44 1.34
CA TYR A 395 1.71 -5.00 1.11
C TYR A 395 1.45 -4.67 -0.35
N ILE A 396 0.90 -3.49 -0.60
CA ILE A 396 0.81 -2.82 -1.89
C ILE A 396 1.47 -1.45 -1.70
N VAL A 397 2.47 -1.14 -2.51
CA VAL A 397 3.20 0.14 -2.47
C VAL A 397 2.95 0.88 -3.77
N SER A 398 2.51 2.13 -3.68
CA SER A 398 2.44 3.03 -4.82
C SER A 398 3.56 4.05 -4.75
N ALA A 399 4.27 4.24 -5.87
CA ALA A 399 5.31 5.24 -5.99
C ALA A 399 5.30 5.90 -7.37
N ASP A 400 5.78 7.13 -7.44
CA ASP A 400 5.97 7.88 -8.67
C ASP A 400 7.45 8.29 -8.83
N TRP A 401 7.89 8.42 -10.07
CA TRP A 401 9.22 8.92 -10.39
C TRP A 401 9.27 10.44 -10.20
N VAL A 402 10.38 10.93 -9.65
CA VAL A 402 10.64 12.38 -9.55
C VAL A 402 11.13 12.86 -10.91
N VAL A 403 10.47 13.87 -11.46
CA VAL A 403 10.73 14.44 -12.78
C VAL A 403 11.32 15.83 -12.69
#